data_AF-A0A7Z1MZ18-F1
#
_entry.id   AF-A0A7Z1MZ18-F1
#
_cell.length_a   1.000
_cell.length_b   1.000
_cell.length_c   1.000
_cell.angle_alpha   90.00
_cell.angle_beta   90.00
_cell.angle_gamma   90.00
#
_symmetry.space_group_name_H-M   'P 1'
#
loop_
_entity.id
_entity.type
_entity.pdbx_description
1 polymer ?
#
loop_
_entity_poly.entity_id
_entity_poly.type
_entity_poly.pdbx_seq_one_letter_code
_entity_poly.pdbx_strand_id
1 'polypeptide(L)' 'SITDQENQDKWIELAFEVDRSVMSSVAENSINPQNIEADIRKKLLPQMFRECKSIGSGMDQAKKIVEMIVQITRVGLNGL' A
#
# COMPACT_ATOMS: atom_id res chain seq x y z
N SER A 1 -20.39 6.34 -16.71
CA SER A 1 -20.26 5.39 -17.83
C SER A 1 -19.78 4.05 -17.33
N ILE A 2 -19.92 2.96 -18.09
CA ILE A 2 -19.40 1.61 -17.72
C ILE A 2 -17.93 1.68 -17.28
N THR A 3 -17.14 2.53 -17.95
CA THR A 3 -15.72 2.80 -17.64
C THR A 3 -15.48 3.41 -16.26
N ASP A 4 -16.42 4.20 -15.71
CA ASP A 4 -16.25 4.80 -14.38
C ASP A 4 -16.44 3.73 -13.28
N GLN A 5 -17.36 2.79 -13.51
CA GLN A 5 -17.59 1.67 -12.60
C GLN A 5 -16.40 0.71 -12.61
N GLU A 6 -15.89 0.34 -13.79
CA GLU A 6 -14.71 -0.53 -13.91
C GLU A 6 -13.48 0.08 -13.22
N ASN A 7 -13.29 1.40 -13.35
CA ASN A 7 -12.23 2.11 -12.64
C ASN A 7 -12.44 2.08 -11.13
N GLN A 8 -13.67 2.30 -10.66
CA GLN A 8 -13.99 2.24 -9.24
C GLN A 8 -13.73 0.83 -8.66
N ASP A 9 -14.16 -0.21 -9.36
CA ASP A 9 -13.98 -1.60 -8.92
C ASP A 9 -12.49 -1.94 -8.81
N LYS A 10 -11.68 -1.48 -9.79
CA LYS A 10 -10.22 -1.61 -9.74
C LYS A 10 -9.61 -0.93 -8.52
N TRP A 11 -10.04 0.29 -8.18
CA TRP A 11 -9.54 1.00 -6.99
C TRP A 11 -9.96 0.33 -5.68
N ILE A 12 -11.17 -0.24 -5.64
CA ILE A 12 -11.66 -1.02 -4.50
C ILE A 12 -10.82 -2.28 -4.31
N GLU A 13 -10.57 -3.04 -5.38
CA GLU A 13 -9.73 -4.23 -5.33
C GLU A 13 -8.30 -3.89 -4.85
N LEU A 14 -7.71 -2.83 -5.39
CA LEU A 14 -6.40 -2.35 -4.98
C LEU A 14 -6.36 -2.01 -3.48
N ALA A 15 -7.40 -1.36 -2.95
CA ALA A 15 -7.48 -1.03 -1.53
C ALA A 15 -7.47 -2.28 -0.65
N PHE A 16 -8.24 -3.32 -1.02
CA PHE A 16 -8.23 -4.59 -0.31
C PHE A 16 -6.89 -5.33 -0.42
N GLU A 17 -6.20 -5.27 -1.57
CA GLU A 17 -4.87 -5.85 -1.72
C GLU A 17 -3.83 -5.17 -0.82
N VAL A 18 -3.89 -3.84 -0.74
CA VAL A 18 -3.02 -3.05 0.15
C VAL A 18 -3.27 -3.43 1.61
N ASP A 19 -4.54 -3.47 2.04
CA ASP A 19 -4.91 -3.84 3.40
C ASP A 19 -4.41 -5.24 3.77
N ARG A 20 -4.65 -6.24 2.91
CA ARG A 20 -4.13 -7.61 3.10
C ARG A 20 -2.62 -7.65 3.23
N SER A 21 -1.91 -6.89 2.41
CA SER A 21 -0.44 -6.82 2.43
C SER A 21 0.07 -6.26 3.76
N VAL A 22 -0.57 -5.19 4.26
CA VAL A 22 -0.24 -4.61 5.57
C VAL A 22 -0.52 -5.60 6.70
N MET A 23 -1.69 -6.24 6.70
CA MET A 23 -2.04 -7.24 7.72
C MET A 23 -1.06 -8.42 7.73
N SER A 24 -0.68 -8.94 6.57
CA SER A 24 0.33 -10.01 6.44
C SER A 24 1.69 -9.55 6.97
N SER A 25 2.16 -8.34 6.60
CA SER A 25 3.42 -7.81 7.11
C SER A 25 3.43 -7.66 8.63
N VAL A 26 2.32 -7.21 9.23
CA VAL A 26 2.17 -7.12 10.69
C VAL A 26 2.18 -8.50 11.34
N ALA A 27 1.43 -9.47 10.80
CA ALA A 27 1.37 -10.82 11.33
C ALA A 27 2.75 -11.52 11.29
N GLU A 28 3.47 -11.37 10.17
CA GLU A 28 4.77 -12.01 9.93
C GLU A 28 5.92 -11.37 10.71
N ASN A 29 5.84 -10.08 11.02
CA ASN A 29 6.95 -9.30 11.59
C ASN A 29 6.62 -8.61 12.94
N SER A 30 5.54 -9.03 13.61
CA SER A 30 4.97 -8.41 14.81
C SER A 30 5.95 -8.08 15.95
N ILE A 31 7.10 -8.75 16.02
CA ILE A 31 8.14 -8.54 17.03
C ILE A 31 8.93 -7.24 16.80
N ASN A 32 9.08 -6.80 15.54
CA ASN A 32 9.89 -5.65 15.19
C ASN A 32 9.16 -4.73 14.19
N PRO A 33 8.70 -3.54 14.63
CA PRO A 33 8.06 -2.55 13.76
C PRO A 33 8.88 -2.20 12.51
N GLN A 34 10.22 -2.14 12.60
CA GLN A 34 11.07 -1.83 11.44
C GLN A 34 10.98 -2.90 10.35
N ASN A 35 10.84 -4.17 10.76
CA ASN A 35 10.69 -5.28 9.81
C ASN A 35 9.32 -5.23 9.12
N ILE A 36 8.26 -4.88 9.87
CA ILE A 36 6.91 -4.64 9.29
C ILE A 36 7.01 -3.57 8.21
N GLU A 37 7.61 -2.42 8.51
CA GLU A 37 7.69 -1.33 7.55
C GLU A 37 8.54 -1.67 6.31
N ALA A 38 9.65 -2.39 6.49
CA ALA A 38 10.50 -2.82 5.39
C ALA A 38 9.77 -3.81 4.46
N ASP A 39 8.99 -4.72 5.04
CA ASP A 39 8.20 -5.70 4.29
C ASP A 39 7.02 -5.05 3.54
N ILE A 40 6.32 -4.09 4.16
CA ILE A 40 5.28 -3.28 3.49
C ILE A 40 5.87 -2.56 2.26
N ARG A 41 7.03 -1.90 2.41
CA ARG A 41 7.70 -1.24 1.28
C ARG A 41 8.02 -2.21 0.15
N LYS A 42 8.58 -3.38 0.50
CA LYS A 42 8.96 -4.42 -0.45
C LYS A 42 7.75 -4.97 -1.23
N LYS A 43 6.64 -5.23 -0.54
CA LYS A 43 5.41 -5.78 -1.13
C LYS A 43 4.67 -4.73 -1.99
N LEU A 44 4.49 -3.51 -1.48
CA LEU A 44 3.61 -2.52 -2.11
C LEU A 44 4.29 -1.66 -3.18
N LEU A 45 5.60 -1.39 -3.10
CA LEU A 45 6.26 -0.48 -4.04
C LEU A 45 6.16 -0.93 -5.51
N PRO A 46 6.38 -2.22 -5.87
CA PRO A 46 6.20 -2.68 -7.24
C PRO A 46 4.75 -2.54 -7.73
N GLN A 47 3.78 -2.79 -6.86
CA GLN A 47 2.36 -2.71 -7.18
C GLN A 47 1.91 -1.25 -7.39
N MET A 48 2.22 -0.37 -6.44
CA MET A 48 1.92 1.07 -6.54
C MET A 48 2.59 1.69 -7.76
N PHE A 49 3.81 1.25 -8.11
CA PHE A 49 4.47 1.74 -9.33
C PHE A 49 3.71 1.35 -10.60
N ARG A 50 3.22 0.11 -10.71
CA ARG A 50 2.38 -0.31 -11.85
C ARG A 50 1.11 0.53 -11.95
N GLU A 51 0.43 0.75 -10.83
CA GLU A 51 -0.81 1.52 -10.80
C GLU A 51 -0.59 2.99 -11.14
N CYS A 52 0.41 3.64 -10.54
CA CYS A 52 0.79 5.01 -10.88
C CYS A 52 1.15 5.15 -12.36
N LYS A 53 1.91 4.20 -12.91
CA LYS A 53 2.28 4.23 -14.33
C LYS A 53 1.06 4.16 -15.25
N SER A 54 0.03 3.40 -14.88
CA SER A 54 -1.20 3.25 -15.67
C SER A 54 -1.99 4.55 -15.85
N ILE A 55 -1.82 5.51 -14.92
CA ILE A 55 -2.49 6.82 -14.92
C ILE A 55 -1.55 7.97 -15.28
N GLY A 56 -0.39 7.68 -15.87
CA GLY A 56 0.60 8.69 -16.28
C GLY A 56 1.46 9.26 -15.15
N SER A 57 1.38 8.69 -13.94
CA SER A 57 2.26 9.02 -12.81
C SER A 57 3.55 8.18 -12.82
N GLY A 58 4.50 8.52 -11.95
CA GLY A 58 5.82 7.89 -11.90
C GLY A 58 6.23 7.34 -10.53
N MET A 59 7.50 6.95 -10.42
CA MET A 59 8.08 6.32 -9.23
C MET A 59 7.96 7.19 -7.97
N ASP A 60 8.07 8.50 -8.12
CA ASP A 60 7.99 9.41 -6.97
C ASP A 60 6.61 9.38 -6.30
N GLN A 61 5.53 9.26 -7.09
CA GLN A 61 4.18 9.16 -6.55
C GLN A 61 3.96 7.80 -5.89
N ALA A 62 4.44 6.73 -6.51
CA ALA A 62 4.38 5.38 -5.93
C ALA A 62 5.09 5.33 -4.56
N LYS A 63 6.31 5.91 -4.47
CA LYS A 63 7.05 6.02 -3.20
C LYS A 63 6.27 6.81 -2.15
N LYS A 64 5.69 7.96 -2.51
CA LYS A 64 4.90 8.77 -1.57
C LYS A 64 3.71 8.00 -1.01
N ILE A 65 2.98 7.28 -1.86
CA ILE A 65 1.83 6.46 -1.43
C ILE A 65 2.28 5.37 -0.45
N VAL A 66 3.34 4.63 -0.79
CA VAL A 66 3.89 3.58 0.07
C VAL A 66 4.35 4.16 1.41
N GLU A 67 5.06 5.28 1.41
CA GLU A 67 5.50 5.92 2.66
C GLU A 67 4.32 6.39 3.51
N MET A 68 3.24 6.91 2.91
CA MET A 68 2.03 7.25 3.66
C MET A 68 1.41 6.02 4.34
N ILE A 69 1.32 4.88 3.63
CA ILE A 69 0.82 3.62 4.21
C ILE A 69 1.69 3.16 5.38
N VAL A 70 3.02 3.27 5.25
CA VAL A 70 3.95 2.97 6.33
C VAL A 70 3.74 3.90 7.53
N GLN A 71 3.58 5.21 7.32
CA GLN A 71 3.30 6.15 8.41
C GLN A 71 1.98 5.83 9.12
N ILE A 72 0.92 5.52 8.37
CA ILE A 72 -0.38 5.13 8.95
C ILE A 72 -0.22 3.87 9.80
N THR A 73 0.46 2.85 9.27
CA THR A 73 0.72 1.60 10.00
C THR A 73 1.49 1.87 11.29
N ARG A 74 2.54 2.69 11.22
CA ARG A 74 3.35 3.08 12.39
C ARG A 74 2.52 3.77 13.46
N VAL A 75 1.69 4.75 13.09
CA VAL A 75 0.80 5.44 14.03
C VAL A 75 -0.19 4.46 14.66
N GLY A 76 -0.76 3.54 13.87
CA GLY A 76 -1.67 2.51 14.38
C GLY A 76 -1.01 1.53 15.37
N LEU A 77 0.25 1.13 15.10
CA LEU A 77 1.00 0.22 15.97
C LEU A 77 1.47 0.89 17.28
N ASN A 78 1.83 2.17 17.21
CA ASN A 78 2.26 2.91 18.38
C ASN A 78 1.11 3.21 19.36
N GLY A 79 -0.14 3.05 18.89
CA GLY A 79 -1.30 3.53 19.60
C GLY A 79 -1.28 5.06 19.70
N LEU A 80 -2.45 5.66 19.76
CA LEU A 80 -2.56 6.91 20.50
C LEU A 80 -2.40 6.62 21.99
#